data_AF-A0AB39YI91-F1
#
_entry.id   AF-A0AB39YI91-F1
#
_cell.length_a   1.000
_cell.length_b   1.000
_cell.length_c   1.000
_cell.angle_alpha   90.00
_cell.angle_beta   90.00
_cell.angle_gamma   90.00
#
_symmetry.space_group_name_H-M   'P 1'
#
loop_
_entity.id
_entity.type
_entity.pdbx_description
1 polymer ?
#
loop_
_entity_poly.entity_id
_entity_poly.type
_entity_poly.pdbx_seq_one_letter_code
_entity_poly.pdbx_strand_id
1 'polypeptide(L)'
;MNSYNTKVVSRVSKAIQDFEDGLISLDEVQAALGSAASLFENDGTGLSELARTAEADMELVQFTMLQEEQRPAAIWLLDGLRTAMESRGSTL
;
A
#
# COMPACT_ATOMS: atom_id res chain seq x y z
N MET A 1 -5.67 -17.60 -3.07
CA MET A 1 -4.91 -16.85 -2.03
C MET A 1 -5.17 -17.46 -0.64
N ASN A 2 -4.18 -17.60 0.26
CA ASN A 2 -4.45 -18.11 1.62
C ASN A 2 -5.13 -17.02 2.49
N SER A 3 -6.03 -17.42 3.39
CA SER A 3 -6.76 -16.57 4.34
C SER A 3 -5.89 -15.58 5.12
N TYR A 4 -4.63 -15.94 5.38
CA TYR A 4 -3.66 -15.06 6.01
C TYR A 4 -3.33 -13.85 5.14
N ASN A 5 -2.97 -14.07 3.87
CA ASN A 5 -2.64 -12.99 2.95
C ASN A 5 -3.87 -12.12 2.69
N THR A 6 -5.08 -12.71 2.62
CA THR A 6 -6.33 -11.95 2.45
C THR A 6 -6.54 -10.97 3.59
N LYS A 7 -6.20 -11.35 4.84
CA LYS A 7 -6.26 -10.43 5.98
C LYS A 7 -5.23 -9.32 5.88
N VAL A 8 -4.01 -9.62 5.42
CA VAL A 8 -2.97 -8.59 5.24
C VAL A 8 -3.38 -7.61 4.13
N VAL A 9 -3.85 -8.09 2.98
CA VAL A 9 -4.36 -7.23 1.91
C VAL A 9 -5.54 -6.38 2.39
N SER A 10 -6.50 -6.96 3.11
CA SER A 10 -7.62 -6.20 3.67
C SER A 10 -7.17 -5.08 4.63
N ARG A 11 -6.12 -5.32 5.42
CA ARG A 11 -5.53 -4.29 6.30
C ARG A 11 -4.88 -3.17 5.50
N VAL A 12 -4.12 -3.50 4.44
CA VAL A 12 -3.52 -2.51 3.54
C VAL A 12 -4.61 -1.70 2.85
N SER A 13 -5.62 -2.35 2.26
CA SER A 13 -6.75 -1.66 1.62
C SER A 13 -7.48 -0.72 2.58
N LYS A 14 -7.64 -1.13 3.85
CA LYS A 14 -8.25 -0.29 4.88
C LYS A 14 -7.38 0.92 5.23
N ALA A 15 -6.07 0.74 5.36
CA ALA A 15 -5.14 1.85 5.61
C ALA A 15 -5.17 2.86 4.44
N ILE A 16 -5.21 2.39 3.20
CA ILE A 16 -5.35 3.28 2.04
C ILE A 16 -6.67 4.06 2.10
N GLN A 17 -7.78 3.39 2.40
CA GLN A 17 -9.07 4.07 2.56
C GLN A 17 -9.05 5.11 3.69
N ASP A 18 -8.46 4.76 4.84
CA ASP A 18 -8.35 5.69 5.97
C ASP A 18 -7.50 6.91 5.63
N PHE A 19 -6.48 6.75 4.78
CA PHE A 19 -5.70 7.86 4.30
C PHE A 19 -6.47 8.74 3.32
N GLU A 20 -7.19 8.15 2.37
CA GLU A 20 -8.09 8.87 1.46
C GLU A 20 -9.12 9.71 2.24
N ASP A 21 -9.72 9.12 3.27
CA ASP A 21 -10.72 9.75 4.14
C ASP A 21 -10.10 10.80 5.10
N GLY A 22 -8.77 10.89 5.15
CA GLY A 22 -8.04 11.82 6.02
C GLY A 22 -8.00 11.42 7.49
N LEU A 23 -8.28 10.15 7.79
CA LEU A 23 -8.27 9.58 9.12
C LEU A 23 -6.86 9.20 9.60
N ILE A 24 -5.97 8.86 8.67
CA ILE A 24 -4.55 8.62 8.95
C ILE A 24 -3.64 9.46 8.06
N SER A 25 -2.39 9.59 8.49
CA SER A 25 -1.32 10.30 7.80
C SER A 25 -0.61 9.44 6.76
N LEU A 26 0.23 10.08 5.94
CA LEU A 26 1.06 9.42 4.94
C LEU A 26 2.07 8.46 5.58
N ASP A 27 2.66 8.88 6.71
CA ASP A 27 3.60 8.05 7.49
C ASP A 27 2.93 6.78 8.02
N GLU A 28 1.67 6.87 8.46
CA GLU A 28 0.90 5.71 8.93
C GLU A 28 0.58 4.72 7.81
N VAL A 29 0.28 5.21 6.60
CA VAL A 29 0.15 4.34 5.41
C VAL A 29 1.48 3.68 5.08
N GLN A 30 2.57 4.44 5.06
CA GLN A 30 3.90 3.93 4.74
C GLN A 30 4.31 2.82 5.73
N ALA A 31 4.05 3.02 7.03
CA ALA A 31 4.27 1.99 8.05
C ALA A 31 3.40 0.73 7.83
N ALA A 32 2.14 0.90 7.40
CA ALA A 32 1.27 -0.23 7.06
C ALA A 32 1.81 -1.01 5.85
N LEU A 33 2.34 -0.32 4.84
CA LEU A 33 2.97 -0.94 3.65
C LEU A 33 4.24 -1.70 4.01
N GLY A 34 5.15 -1.09 4.78
CA GLY A 34 6.38 -1.74 5.24
C GLY A 34 6.08 -2.99 6.09
N SER A 35 5.09 -2.92 6.98
CA SER A 35 4.63 -4.09 7.73
C SER A 35 4.08 -5.18 6.81
N ALA A 36 3.25 -4.83 5.83
CA ALA A 36 2.68 -5.79 4.90
C ALA A 36 3.75 -6.47 4.03
N ALA A 37 4.75 -5.72 3.56
CA ALA A 37 5.86 -6.23 2.77
C ALA A 37 6.58 -7.39 3.48
N SER A 38 6.88 -7.24 4.78
CA SER A 38 7.49 -8.31 5.59
C SER A 38 6.59 -9.53 5.74
N LEU A 39 5.27 -9.34 5.83
CA LEU A 39 4.32 -10.44 5.97
C LEU A 39 4.13 -11.24 4.67
N PHE A 40 4.45 -10.65 3.52
CA PHE A 40 4.38 -11.28 2.21
C PHE A 40 5.72 -11.89 1.74
N GLU A 41 6.82 -11.71 2.48
CA GLU A 41 8.21 -11.89 2.00
C GLU A 41 8.54 -13.30 1.46
N ASN A 42 7.68 -14.30 1.69
CA ASN A 42 7.87 -15.67 1.19
C ASN A 42 6.57 -16.31 0.67
N ASP A 43 5.57 -15.51 0.29
CA ASP A 43 4.26 -16.04 -0.09
C ASP A 43 4.13 -16.45 -1.56
N GLY A 44 5.15 -16.16 -2.38
CA GLY A 44 5.23 -16.48 -3.80
C GLY A 44 4.28 -15.68 -4.70
N THR A 45 3.52 -14.73 -4.15
CA THR A 45 2.51 -13.95 -4.88
C THR A 45 3.07 -12.68 -5.51
N GLY A 46 4.25 -12.24 -5.03
CA GLY A 46 4.87 -10.96 -5.39
C GLY A 46 4.20 -9.75 -4.74
N LEU A 47 3.26 -9.95 -3.79
CA LEU A 47 2.66 -8.87 -3.01
C LEU A 47 3.69 -8.14 -2.13
N SER A 48 4.75 -8.81 -1.69
CA SER A 48 5.85 -8.19 -0.95
C SER A 48 6.54 -7.10 -1.76
N GLU A 49 6.81 -7.39 -3.04
CA GLU A 49 7.48 -6.43 -3.93
C GLU A 49 6.58 -5.24 -4.24
N LEU A 50 5.29 -5.47 -4.51
CA LEU A 50 4.32 -4.39 -4.69
C LEU A 50 4.23 -3.47 -3.47
N ALA A 51 4.20 -4.05 -2.26
CA ALA A 51 4.14 -3.28 -1.02
C ALA A 51 5.42 -2.44 -0.82
N ARG A 52 6.61 -3.00 -1.11
CA ARG A 52 7.89 -2.26 -1.04
C ARG A 52 7.99 -1.15 -2.07
N THR A 53 7.54 -1.38 -3.30
CA THR A 53 7.51 -0.35 -4.33
C THR A 53 6.61 0.80 -3.91
N ALA A 54 5.40 0.49 -3.43
CA ALA A 54 4.49 1.53 -2.96
C ALA A 54 5.05 2.29 -1.74
N GLU A 55 5.71 1.61 -0.81
CA GLU A 55 6.39 2.26 0.33
C GLU A 55 7.46 3.25 -0.14
N ALA A 56 8.30 2.85 -1.10
CA ALA A 56 9.32 3.71 -1.69
C ALA A 56 8.69 4.89 -2.47
N ASP A 57 7.57 4.68 -3.14
CA ASP A 57 6.83 5.73 -3.81
C ASP A 57 6.27 6.76 -2.81
N MET A 58 5.80 6.32 -1.63
CA MET A 58 5.36 7.24 -0.56
C MET A 58 6.52 8.08 -0.03
N GLU A 59 7.68 7.46 0.18
CA GLU A 59 8.90 8.17 0.56
C GLU A 59 9.26 9.22 -0.50
N LEU A 60 9.23 8.86 -1.78
CA LEU A 60 9.51 9.79 -2.88
C LEU A 60 8.54 10.97 -2.88
N VAL A 61 7.24 10.74 -2.66
CA VAL A 61 6.23 11.80 -2.55
C VAL A 61 6.58 12.78 -1.42
N GLN A 62 6.92 12.27 -0.24
CA GLN A 62 7.32 13.10 0.90
C GLN A 62 8.55 13.96 0.59
N PHE A 63 9.54 13.40 -0.11
CA PHE A 63 10.79 14.09 -0.42
C PHE A 63 10.70 15.10 -1.56
N THR A 64 9.84 14.86 -2.55
CA THR A 64 9.88 15.59 -3.83
C THR A 64 8.73 16.57 -4.05
N MET A 65 7.62 16.43 -3.31
CA MET A 65 6.42 17.22 -3.54
C MET A 65 6.14 18.22 -2.41
N LEU A 66 5.47 19.31 -2.77
CA LEU A 66 4.95 20.27 -1.79
C LEU A 66 3.87 19.63 -0.93
N GLN A 67 3.70 20.13 0.29
CA GLN A 67 2.78 19.53 1.27
C GLN A 67 1.33 19.43 0.75
N GLU A 68 0.83 20.43 0.00
CA GLU A 68 -0.49 20.38 -0.64
C GLU A 68 -0.61 19.36 -1.78
N GLU A 69 0.51 18.98 -2.41
CA GLU A 69 0.57 18.05 -3.54
C GLU A 69 0.77 16.60 -3.09
N GLN A 70 1.32 16.38 -1.89
CA GLN A 70 1.64 15.05 -1.38
C GLN A 70 0.41 14.14 -1.28
N ARG A 71 -0.67 14.63 -0.68
CA ARG A 71 -1.89 13.84 -0.46
C ARG A 71 -2.53 13.36 -1.78
N PRO A 72 -2.84 14.23 -2.76
CA PRO A 72 -3.42 13.77 -4.02
C PRO A 72 -2.49 12.84 -4.82
N ALA A 73 -1.17 13.06 -4.78
CA ALA A 73 -0.21 12.17 -5.44
C ALA A 73 -0.15 10.78 -4.78
N ALA A 74 -0.10 10.74 -3.44
CA ALA A 74 -0.13 9.50 -2.69
C ALA A 74 -1.43 8.72 -2.94
N ILE A 75 -2.59 9.37 -2.95
CA ILE A 75 -3.86 8.72 -3.28
C ILE A 75 -3.81 8.06 -4.67
N TRP A 76 -3.30 8.77 -5.68
CA TRP A 76 -3.19 8.23 -7.04
C TRP A 76 -2.29 6.98 -7.10
N LEU A 77 -1.14 7.00 -6.44
CA LEU A 77 -0.23 5.86 -6.36
C LEU A 77 -0.84 4.67 -5.61
N LEU A 78 -1.50 4.92 -4.48
CA LEU A 78 -2.09 3.88 -3.65
C LEU A 78 -3.31 3.21 -4.32
N ASP A 79 -4.05 3.94 -5.16
CA ASP A 79 -5.12 3.35 -5.97
C ASP A 79 -4.56 2.39 -7.03
N GLY A 80 -3.41 2.73 -7.61
CA GLY A 80 -2.64 1.82 -8.47
C GLY A 80 -2.22 0.55 -7.74
N LEU A 81 -1.73 0.67 -6.51
CA LEU A 81 -1.41 -0.48 -5.65
C LEU A 81 -2.65 -1.34 -5.37
N ARG A 82 -3.79 -0.73 -5.00
CA ARG A 82 -5.05 -1.44 -4.73
C ARG A 82 -5.45 -2.30 -5.91
N THR A 83 -5.45 -1.72 -7.11
CA THR A 83 -5.74 -2.42 -8.38
C THR A 83 -4.76 -3.57 -8.63
N ALA A 84 -3.47 -3.36 -8.40
CA ALA A 84 -2.44 -4.39 -8.57
C ALA A 84 -2.62 -5.56 -7.59
N MET A 85 -2.96 -5.28 -6.32
CA MET A 85 -3.20 -6.31 -5.31
C MET A 85 -4.45 -7.13 -5.62
N GLU A 86 -5.54 -6.50 -6.07
CA GLU A 86 -6.78 -7.19 -6.46
C GLU A 86 -6.57 -8.13 -7.64
N SER A 87 -5.80 -7.70 -8.65
CA SER A 87 -5.49 -8.54 -9.82
C SER A 87 -4.70 -9.80 -9.45
N ARG A 88 -3.72 -9.68 -8.55
CA ARG A 88 -2.90 -10.81 -8.05
C ARG A 88 -3.63 -11.69 -7.05
N GLY A 89 -4.50 -11.11 -6.23
CA GLY A 89 -5.38 -11.85 -5.32
C GLY A 89 -6.40 -12.72 -6.07
N SER A 90 -6.83 -12.29 -7.25
CA SER A 90 -7.80 -13.00 -8.10
C SER A 90 -7.19 -14.12 -8.96
N THR A 91 -5.87 -14.17 -9.11
CA THR A 91 -5.17 -15.18 -9.93
C THR A 91 -4.74 -16.44 -9.17
N LEU A 92 -5.12 -16.57 -7.88
CA LEU A 92 -4.77 -17.68 -6.97
C LEU A 92 -5.99 -18.35 -6.34
#